data_AF-A0A976HH86-F1
#
_entry.id   AF-A0A976HH86-F1
#
_cell.length_a   1.000
_cell.length_b   1.000
_cell.length_c   1.000
_cell.angle_alpha   90.00
_cell.angle_beta   90.00
_cell.angle_gamma   90.00
#
_symmetry.space_group_name_H-M   'P 1'
#
loop_
_entity.id
_entity.type
_entity.pdbx_description
1 polymer ?
#
loop_
_entity_poly.entity_id
_entity_poly.type
_entity_poly.pdbx_seq_one_letter_code
_entity_poly.pdbx_strand_id
1 'polypeptide(L)'
;NKRFPWLSYRDIELGMCPVRAIRVAYTGELGWELHYPIEFGRYLWDLLLKAGEKHGLKPVGARAQNWLRQEKSYRAFGNELGRDATPLEAALDRFVDLTKDFRGKDKMLETGIRSKCVTLLIDGPSDTDPWGKEAILHDGIKVGRLTSGGYSVAFGKQIGMGYVPTSLATPGQKLKVKMLLQEWDAVVTEDSPFDPTNARIRIDG
;
A
#
# COMPACT_ATOMS: atom_id res chain seq x y z
N ASN A 1 22.08 3.44 10.60
CA ASN A 1 21.53 2.30 9.81
C ASN A 1 22.34 1.81 8.60
N LYS A 2 23.46 2.44 8.20
CA LYS A 2 24.34 1.92 7.11
C LYS A 2 24.73 0.42 7.22
N ARG A 3 24.79 -0.13 8.43
CA ARG A 3 25.13 -1.55 8.72
C ARG A 3 23.93 -2.52 8.62
N PHE A 4 22.75 -2.01 8.31
CA PHE A 4 21.51 -2.78 8.16
C PHE A 4 20.68 -2.12 7.04
N PRO A 5 21.05 -2.29 5.76
CA PRO A 5 20.44 -1.58 4.64
C PRO A 5 18.98 -1.99 4.39
N TRP A 6 18.21 -1.12 3.73
CA TRP A 6 16.82 -1.40 3.37
C TRP A 6 16.71 -2.65 2.48
N LEU A 7 15.66 -3.46 2.68
CA LEU A 7 15.47 -4.78 2.05
C LEU A 7 16.57 -5.82 2.37
N SER A 8 17.25 -5.68 3.52
CA SER A 8 18.08 -6.75 4.09
C SER A 8 17.42 -7.36 5.33
N TYR A 9 17.92 -8.52 5.75
CA TYR A 9 17.59 -9.12 7.04
C TYR A 9 18.87 -9.45 7.82
N ARG A 10 18.74 -9.54 9.14
CA ARG A 10 19.79 -10.02 10.04
C ARG A 10 19.16 -10.78 11.21
N ASP A 11 19.83 -11.84 11.62
CA ASP A 11 19.53 -12.50 12.88
C ASP A 11 20.25 -11.71 14.01
N ILE A 12 19.48 -11.32 15.03
CA ILE A 12 19.90 -10.51 16.17
C ILE A 12 19.30 -11.07 17.46
N GLU A 13 19.75 -10.54 18.60
CA GLU A 13 19.19 -10.85 19.91
C GLU A 13 18.61 -9.57 20.51
N LEU A 14 17.34 -9.62 20.91
CA LEU A 14 16.69 -8.55 21.67
C LEU A 14 16.46 -9.05 23.09
N GLY A 15 17.40 -8.74 23.98
CA GLY A 15 17.49 -9.39 25.28
C GLY A 15 17.81 -10.87 25.11
N MET A 16 16.97 -11.75 25.64
CA MET A 16 17.11 -13.21 25.47
C MET A 16 16.35 -13.77 24.26
N CYS A 17 15.65 -12.93 23.51
CA CYS A 17 14.83 -13.37 22.38
C CYS A 17 15.67 -13.40 21.09
N PRO A 18 15.81 -14.55 20.43
CA PRO A 18 16.38 -14.60 19.09
C PRO A 18 15.38 -14.04 18.08
N VAL A 19 15.82 -13.08 17.28
CA VAL A 19 14.95 -12.35 16.34
C VAL A 19 15.59 -12.33 14.96
N ARG A 20 14.83 -12.72 13.95
CA ARG A 20 15.12 -12.35 12.56
C ARG A 20 14.47 -11.00 12.28
N ALA A 21 15.29 -9.96 12.24
CA ALA A 21 14.86 -8.63 11.88
C ALA A 21 14.94 -8.45 10.36
N ILE A 22 13.89 -7.94 9.74
CA ILE A 22 13.83 -7.63 8.31
C ILE A 22 13.57 -6.14 8.16
N ARG A 23 14.45 -5.41 7.46
CA ARG A 23 14.30 -3.96 7.27
C ARG A 23 13.34 -3.69 6.11
N VAL A 24 12.05 -3.77 6.41
CA VAL A 24 10.93 -3.48 5.53
C VAL A 24 9.75 -2.98 6.38
N ALA A 25 8.86 -2.18 5.79
CA ALA A 25 7.67 -1.70 6.47
C ALA A 25 6.53 -1.47 5.48
N TYR A 26 5.37 -2.07 5.75
CA TYR A 26 4.17 -1.88 4.95
C TYR A 26 3.53 -0.49 5.13
N THR A 27 3.97 0.27 6.14
CA THR A 27 3.53 1.65 6.39
C THR A 27 4.28 2.70 5.57
N GLY A 28 5.38 2.33 4.90
CA GLY A 28 6.22 3.30 4.17
C GLY A 28 7.10 4.19 5.04
N GLU A 29 7.29 3.82 6.31
CA GLU A 29 8.17 4.51 7.25
C GLU A 29 9.38 3.65 7.63
N LEU A 30 10.40 4.25 8.25
CA LEU A 30 11.53 3.49 8.77
C LEU A 30 11.03 2.48 9.82
N GLY A 31 11.37 1.20 9.62
CA GLY A 31 10.96 0.15 10.54
C GLY A 31 11.56 -1.20 10.20
N TRP A 32 11.27 -2.16 11.08
CA TRP A 32 11.64 -3.56 10.94
C TRP A 32 10.45 -4.45 11.24
N GLU A 33 10.33 -5.53 10.49
CA GLU A 33 9.51 -6.69 10.86
C GLU A 33 10.37 -7.61 11.73
N LEU A 34 9.87 -7.97 12.91
CA LEU A 34 10.58 -8.79 13.88
C LEU A 34 9.93 -10.17 13.92
N HIS A 35 10.63 -11.18 13.41
CA HIS A 35 10.19 -12.57 13.44
C HIS A 35 10.91 -13.29 14.58
N TYR A 36 10.14 -13.93 15.46
CA TYR A 36 10.64 -14.57 16.68
C TYR A 36 9.78 -15.79 17.06
N PRO A 37 10.31 -16.74 17.87
CA PRO A 37 9.52 -17.88 18.35
C PRO A 37 8.37 -17.42 19.25
N ILE A 38 7.19 -18.01 19.06
CA ILE A 38 5.91 -17.51 19.62
C ILE A 38 5.93 -17.36 21.15
N GLU A 39 6.70 -18.22 21.84
CA GLU A 39 6.86 -18.22 23.29
C GLU A 39 7.47 -16.91 23.83
N PHE A 40 8.22 -16.17 23.02
CA PHE A 40 8.81 -14.88 23.40
C PHE A 40 7.86 -13.69 23.19
N GLY A 41 6.65 -13.88 22.66
CA GLY A 41 5.78 -12.77 22.24
C GLY A 41 5.49 -11.72 23.33
N ARG A 42 5.12 -12.16 24.55
CA ARG A 42 4.91 -11.24 25.67
C ARG A 42 6.21 -10.56 26.12
N TYR A 43 7.27 -11.35 26.23
CA TYR A 43 8.59 -10.84 26.64
C TYR A 43 9.09 -9.73 25.71
N LEU A 44 9.03 -9.96 24.40
CA LEU A 44 9.50 -8.99 23.41
C LEU A 44 8.59 -7.76 23.36
N TRP A 45 7.27 -7.95 23.46
CA TRP A 45 6.30 -6.85 23.51
C TRP A 45 6.59 -5.90 24.68
N ASP A 46 6.72 -6.42 25.89
CA ASP A 46 6.98 -5.62 27.09
C ASP A 46 8.34 -4.91 27.00
N LEU A 47 9.36 -5.59 26.47
CA LEU A 47 10.69 -5.02 26.28
C LEU A 47 10.67 -3.84 25.31
N LEU A 48 9.95 -3.96 24.18
CA LEU A 48 9.82 -2.91 23.18
C LEU A 48 9.01 -1.72 23.69
N LEU A 49 7.88 -1.97 24.37
CA LEU A 49 7.07 -0.91 24.96
C LEU A 49 7.89 -0.08 25.95
N LYS A 50 8.56 -0.76 26.89
CA LYS A 50 9.41 -0.12 27.90
C LYS A 50 10.54 0.69 27.27
N ALA A 51 11.23 0.14 26.27
CA ALA A 51 12.30 0.87 25.57
C ALA A 51 11.77 2.07 24.77
N GLY A 52 10.53 1.98 24.28
CA GLY A 52 9.84 2.98 23.49
C GLY A 52 9.18 4.11 24.27
N GLU A 53 8.98 3.98 25.59
CA GLU A 53 8.30 4.98 26.43
C GLU A 53 8.92 6.38 26.28
N LYS A 54 10.26 6.48 26.34
CA LYS A 54 10.98 7.74 26.17
C LYS A 54 10.82 8.38 24.78
N HIS A 55 10.34 7.59 23.81
CA HIS A 55 10.07 8.02 22.44
C HIS A 55 8.57 8.23 22.17
N GLY A 56 7.71 8.06 23.19
CA GLY A 56 6.26 8.14 23.03
C GLY A 56 5.69 7.04 22.14
N LEU A 57 6.31 5.85 22.15
CA LEU A 57 5.86 4.70 21.36
C LEU A 57 4.42 4.33 21.71
N LYS A 58 3.62 4.06 20.68
CA LYS A 58 2.21 3.67 20.81
C LYS A 58 1.89 2.46 19.94
N PRO A 59 1.09 1.50 20.42
CA PRO A 59 0.52 0.46 19.57
C PRO A 59 -0.30 1.08 18.44
N VAL A 60 -0.20 0.47 17.26
CA VAL A 60 -0.98 0.85 16.08
C VAL A 60 -1.76 -0.36 15.57
N GLY A 61 -3.02 -0.16 15.19
CA GLY A 61 -3.90 -1.21 14.69
C GLY A 61 -3.83 -1.38 13.17
N ALA A 62 -4.37 -2.50 12.69
CA ALA A 62 -4.39 -2.86 11.27
C ALA A 62 -5.12 -1.84 10.37
N ARG A 63 -6.12 -1.11 10.89
CA ARG A 63 -6.85 -0.09 10.11
C ARG A 63 -5.93 1.06 9.70
N ALA A 64 -5.15 1.59 10.64
CA ALA A 64 -4.18 2.64 10.36
C ALA A 64 -3.10 2.14 9.37
N GLN A 65 -2.63 0.91 9.54
CA GLN A 65 -1.69 0.29 8.59
C GLN A 65 -2.28 0.17 7.18
N ASN A 66 -3.55 -0.21 7.05
CA ASN A 66 -4.24 -0.27 5.75
C ASN A 66 -4.41 1.11 5.10
N TRP A 67 -4.47 2.19 5.87
CA TRP A 67 -4.51 3.54 5.31
C TRP A 67 -3.12 4.00 4.86
N LEU A 68 -2.11 3.83 5.72
CA LEU A 68 -0.72 4.20 5.40
C LEU A 68 -0.19 3.48 4.15
N ARG A 69 -0.51 2.19 3.98
CA ARG A 69 -0.09 1.44 2.78
C ARG A 69 -0.72 1.99 1.49
N GLN A 70 -1.91 2.58 1.55
CA GLN A 70 -2.56 3.20 0.38
C GLN A 70 -1.88 4.53 0.03
N GLU A 71 -1.39 5.29 1.01
CA GLU A 71 -0.57 6.49 0.78
C GLU A 71 0.74 6.15 0.05
N LYS A 72 1.22 4.91 0.20
CA LYS A 72 2.37 4.35 -0.53
C LYS A 72 2.00 3.62 -1.81
N SER A 73 0.71 3.54 -2.16
CA SER A 73 0.17 2.72 -3.24
C SER A 73 0.59 1.25 -3.15
N TYR A 74 0.76 0.69 -1.96
CA TYR A 74 1.06 -0.73 -1.81
C TYR A 74 -0.20 -1.56 -2.08
N ARG A 75 -0.07 -2.49 -3.02
CA ARG A 75 -1.14 -3.39 -3.41
C ARG A 75 -1.32 -4.47 -2.34
N ALA A 76 -2.56 -4.83 -2.05
CA ALA A 76 -2.88 -5.91 -1.12
C ALA A 76 -3.42 -7.14 -1.86
N PHE A 77 -2.97 -8.33 -1.46
CA PHE A 77 -3.52 -9.58 -1.95
C PHE A 77 -4.96 -9.76 -1.46
N GLY A 78 -5.86 -10.15 -2.36
CA GLY A 78 -7.31 -10.20 -2.12
C GLY A 78 -8.06 -8.90 -2.42
N ASN A 79 -7.36 -7.78 -2.63
CA ASN A 79 -7.95 -6.50 -3.05
C ASN A 79 -7.45 -6.10 -4.44
N GLU A 80 -6.26 -5.53 -4.53
CA GLU A 80 -5.65 -5.13 -5.81
C GLU A 80 -5.07 -6.33 -6.56
N LEU A 81 -4.54 -7.32 -5.83
CA LEU A 81 -3.95 -8.51 -6.42
C LEU A 81 -4.91 -9.69 -6.27
N GLY A 82 -5.29 -10.29 -7.39
CA GLY A 82 -6.22 -11.40 -7.45
C GLY A 82 -6.12 -12.10 -8.80
N ARG A 83 -7.13 -12.91 -9.12
CA ARG A 83 -7.20 -13.64 -10.40
C ARG A 83 -7.64 -12.77 -11.57
N ASP A 84 -8.19 -11.59 -11.28
CA ASP A 84 -8.88 -10.75 -12.27
C ASP A 84 -7.95 -9.81 -13.03
N ALA A 85 -6.76 -9.54 -12.48
CA ALA A 85 -5.78 -8.62 -13.03
C ALA A 85 -4.38 -9.24 -13.07
N THR A 86 -3.65 -8.94 -14.14
CA THR A 86 -2.23 -9.34 -14.23
C THR A 86 -1.34 -8.41 -13.38
N PRO A 87 -0.12 -8.82 -13.02
CA PRO A 87 0.85 -7.94 -12.34
C PRO A 87 1.13 -6.63 -13.10
N LEU A 88 1.11 -6.66 -14.44
CA LEU A 88 1.31 -5.46 -15.26
C LEU A 88 0.10 -4.50 -15.16
N GLU A 89 -1.12 -5.04 -15.16
CA GLU A 89 -2.34 -4.25 -14.90
C GLU A 89 -2.35 -3.69 -13.47
N ALA A 90 -1.80 -4.41 -12.49
CA ALA A 90 -1.65 -3.95 -11.12
C ALA A 90 -0.57 -2.86 -10.92
N ALA A 91 0.09 -2.41 -12.00
CA ALA A 91 1.23 -1.48 -11.98
C ALA A 91 2.41 -2.00 -11.12
N LEU A 92 2.69 -3.30 -11.23
CA LEU A 92 3.81 -3.98 -10.59
C LEU A 92 4.92 -4.34 -11.59
N ASP A 93 5.00 -3.65 -12.73
CA ASP A 93 6.00 -3.88 -13.78
C ASP A 93 7.43 -3.89 -13.25
N ARG A 94 7.79 -3.02 -12.29
CA ARG A 94 9.11 -3.02 -11.63
C ARG A 94 9.48 -4.33 -10.92
N PHE A 95 8.51 -5.19 -10.61
CA PHE A 95 8.72 -6.48 -9.96
C PHE A 95 8.67 -7.66 -10.94
N VAL A 96 8.40 -7.40 -12.22
CA VAL A 96 8.29 -8.41 -13.26
C VAL A 96 9.52 -8.34 -14.17
N ASP A 97 10.41 -9.32 -14.01
CA ASP A 97 11.57 -9.47 -14.87
C ASP A 97 11.20 -10.27 -16.13
N LEU A 98 10.90 -9.55 -17.22
CA LEU A 98 10.52 -10.15 -18.51
C LEU A 98 11.67 -10.88 -19.21
N THR A 99 12.90 -10.81 -18.69
CA THR A 99 14.03 -11.58 -19.26
C THR A 99 14.03 -13.03 -18.78
N LYS A 100 13.41 -13.32 -17.63
CA LYS A 100 13.32 -14.66 -17.06
C LYS A 100 12.16 -15.45 -17.66
N ASP A 101 12.29 -16.78 -17.60
CA ASP A 101 11.15 -17.68 -17.79
C ASP A 101 10.43 -17.89 -16.46
N PHE A 102 9.10 -17.79 -16.48
CA PHE A 102 8.27 -17.99 -15.31
C PHE A 102 6.84 -18.37 -15.68
N ARG A 103 6.18 -19.07 -14.76
CA ARG A 103 4.81 -19.54 -14.95
C ARG A 103 3.85 -18.37 -15.23
N GLY A 104 3.18 -18.44 -16.38
CA GLY A 104 2.13 -17.48 -16.77
C GLY A 104 2.63 -16.28 -17.58
N LYS A 105 3.93 -16.18 -17.88
CA LYS A 105 4.53 -15.10 -18.68
C LYS A 105 3.84 -14.91 -20.02
N ASP A 106 3.79 -15.95 -20.85
CA ASP A 106 3.26 -15.85 -22.21
C ASP A 106 1.78 -15.44 -22.21
N LYS A 107 0.98 -16.02 -21.31
CA LYS A 107 -0.44 -15.68 -21.19
C LYS A 107 -0.65 -14.24 -20.71
N MET A 108 0.19 -13.76 -19.79
CA MET A 108 0.17 -12.37 -19.34
C MET A 108 0.51 -11.41 -20.48
N LEU A 109 1.52 -11.72 -21.29
CA LEU A 109 1.92 -10.90 -22.44
C LEU A 109 0.84 -10.89 -23.53
N GLU A 110 0.24 -12.03 -23.84
CA GLU A 110 -0.89 -12.15 -24.78
C GLU A 110 -2.10 -11.33 -24.32
N THR A 111 -2.40 -11.35 -23.01
CA THR A 111 -3.53 -10.60 -22.43
C THR A 111 -3.32 -9.08 -22.55
N GLY A 112 -2.08 -8.62 -22.47
CA GLY A 112 -1.74 -7.20 -22.47
C GLY A 112 -2.25 -6.45 -21.23
N ILE A 113 -2.29 -5.12 -21.32
CA ILE A 113 -2.74 -4.23 -20.24
C ILE A 113 -4.09 -3.63 -20.62
N ARG A 114 -5.18 -4.20 -20.10
CA ARG A 114 -6.55 -3.75 -20.42
C ARG A 114 -7.01 -2.63 -19.48
N SER A 115 -6.52 -2.67 -18.25
CA SER A 115 -6.79 -1.69 -17.19
C SER A 115 -5.53 -1.46 -16.36
N LYS A 116 -5.49 -0.36 -15.61
CA LYS A 116 -4.38 -0.05 -14.72
C LYS A 116 -4.89 0.26 -13.31
N CYS A 117 -4.22 -0.29 -12.31
CA CYS A 117 -4.46 0.02 -10.91
C CYS A 117 -3.89 1.40 -10.58
N VAL A 118 -4.77 2.33 -10.19
CA VAL A 118 -4.45 3.70 -9.82
C VAL A 118 -4.73 3.96 -8.34
N THR A 119 -4.09 5.00 -7.79
CA THR A 119 -4.43 5.58 -6.49
C THR A 119 -5.21 6.88 -6.74
N LEU A 120 -6.23 7.11 -5.94
CA LEU A 120 -7.16 8.23 -6.05
C LEU A 120 -7.21 8.98 -4.71
N LEU A 121 -7.10 10.30 -4.77
CA LEU A 121 -7.56 11.16 -3.68
C LEU A 121 -8.98 11.61 -4.00
N ILE A 122 -9.87 11.51 -3.01
CA ILE A 122 -11.29 11.70 -3.17
C ILE A 122 -11.72 12.84 -2.25
N ASP A 123 -12.42 13.81 -2.82
CA ASP A 123 -13.06 14.92 -2.11
C ASP A 123 -14.44 14.47 -1.63
N GLY A 124 -14.45 13.51 -0.70
CA GLY A 124 -15.64 12.87 -0.15
C GLY A 124 -16.30 13.66 0.99
N PRO A 125 -17.41 13.16 1.54
CA PRO A 125 -18.07 13.77 2.68
C PRO A 125 -17.23 13.61 3.94
N SER A 126 -17.46 14.44 4.96
CA SER A 126 -16.65 14.42 6.20
C SER A 126 -16.93 13.24 7.13
N ASP A 127 -18.00 12.49 6.89
CA ASP A 127 -18.50 11.43 7.78
C ASP A 127 -18.36 10.01 7.20
N THR A 128 -17.79 9.88 6.00
CA THR A 128 -17.71 8.61 5.29
C THR A 128 -16.39 8.46 4.52
N ASP A 129 -15.77 7.30 4.65
CA ASP A 129 -14.62 6.88 3.86
C ASP A 129 -15.00 5.73 2.92
N PRO A 130 -14.36 5.62 1.74
CA PRO A 130 -14.55 4.45 0.88
C PRO A 130 -14.01 3.19 1.56
N TRP A 131 -14.66 2.06 1.31
CA TRP A 131 -14.23 0.76 1.82
C TRP A 131 -13.40 -0.02 0.78
N GLY A 132 -13.66 0.20 -0.50
CA GLY A 132 -13.23 -0.68 -1.59
C GLY A 132 -14.41 -1.51 -2.06
N LYS A 133 -15.12 -0.99 -3.06
CA LYS A 133 -16.11 -1.62 -3.98
C LYS A 133 -16.90 -0.56 -4.75
N GLU A 134 -16.78 0.70 -4.35
CA GLU A 134 -17.39 1.88 -4.95
C GLU A 134 -17.10 1.95 -6.45
N ALA A 135 -18.08 2.45 -7.21
CA ALA A 135 -17.91 2.66 -8.65
C ALA A 135 -17.02 3.88 -8.90
N ILE A 136 -16.08 3.74 -9.83
CA ILE A 136 -15.33 4.86 -10.40
C ILE A 136 -16.02 5.26 -11.69
N LEU A 137 -16.33 6.55 -11.81
CA LEU A 137 -17.08 7.13 -12.91
C LEU A 137 -16.22 8.14 -13.68
N HIS A 138 -16.47 8.22 -14.98
CA HIS A 138 -15.98 9.27 -15.86
C HIS A 138 -17.15 9.68 -16.76
N ASP A 139 -17.48 10.98 -16.77
CA ASP A 139 -18.63 11.54 -17.51
C ASP A 139 -19.95 10.78 -17.28
N GLY A 140 -20.22 10.42 -16.02
CA GLY A 140 -21.41 9.68 -15.60
C GLY A 140 -21.40 8.18 -15.92
N ILE A 141 -20.38 7.69 -16.62
CA ILE A 141 -20.25 6.29 -17.02
C ILE A 141 -19.33 5.57 -16.04
N LYS A 142 -19.72 4.37 -15.60
CA LYS A 142 -18.86 3.51 -14.79
C LYS A 142 -17.69 3.00 -15.62
N VAL A 143 -16.49 3.44 -15.27
CA VAL A 143 -15.23 3.03 -15.91
C VAL A 143 -14.44 2.05 -15.05
N GLY A 144 -14.76 1.95 -13.75
CA GLY A 144 -13.97 1.14 -12.85
C GLY A 144 -14.63 0.90 -11.50
N ARG A 145 -13.82 0.40 -10.58
CA ARG A 145 -14.21 0.10 -9.21
C ARG A 145 -13.01 0.29 -8.28
N LEU A 146 -13.26 0.84 -7.09
CA LEU A 146 -12.30 0.78 -5.99
C LEU A 146 -12.13 -0.68 -5.51
N THR A 147 -10.88 -1.10 -5.38
CA THR A 147 -10.48 -2.36 -4.74
C THR A 147 -10.19 -2.15 -3.26
N SER A 148 -9.71 -0.98 -2.87
CA SER A 148 -9.47 -0.57 -1.49
C SER A 148 -9.87 0.88 -1.28
N GLY A 149 -10.21 1.22 -0.04
CA GLY A 149 -10.46 2.59 0.37
C GLY A 149 -10.03 2.86 1.82
N GLY A 150 -10.02 4.14 2.17
CA GLY A 150 -9.76 4.62 3.52
C GLY A 150 -9.61 6.12 3.57
N TYR A 151 -8.94 6.59 4.62
CA TYR A 151 -8.63 8.00 4.83
C TYR A 151 -7.11 8.20 4.90
N SER A 152 -6.60 9.18 4.14
CA SER A 152 -5.23 9.61 4.27
C SER A 152 -5.13 10.77 5.24
N VAL A 153 -4.43 10.54 6.35
CA VAL A 153 -4.11 11.61 7.31
C VAL A 153 -3.07 12.56 6.71
N ALA A 154 -2.15 12.06 5.88
CA ALA A 154 -1.13 12.88 5.25
C ALA A 154 -1.72 13.93 4.29
N PHE A 155 -2.80 13.59 3.59
CA PHE A 155 -3.46 14.47 2.62
C PHE A 155 -4.74 15.13 3.15
N GLY A 156 -5.25 14.68 4.31
CA GLY A 156 -6.52 15.18 4.86
C GLY A 156 -7.73 14.86 3.98
N LYS A 157 -7.66 13.77 3.21
CA LYS A 157 -8.67 13.37 2.21
C LYS A 157 -8.91 11.87 2.25
N GLN A 158 -10.07 11.44 1.76
CA GLN A 158 -10.28 10.04 1.44
C GLN A 158 -9.29 9.58 0.36
N ILE A 159 -8.84 8.35 0.48
CA ILE A 159 -7.92 7.71 -0.46
C ILE A 159 -8.48 6.35 -0.87
N GLY A 160 -8.25 5.97 -2.11
CA GLY A 160 -8.61 4.64 -2.59
C GLY A 160 -7.69 4.16 -3.69
N MET A 161 -7.69 2.84 -3.90
CA MET A 161 -7.04 2.21 -5.04
C MET A 161 -8.10 1.50 -5.87
N GLY A 162 -7.93 1.46 -7.18
CA GLY A 162 -8.88 0.80 -8.07
C GLY A 162 -8.38 0.68 -9.50
N TYR A 163 -9.11 -0.04 -10.32
CA TYR A 163 -8.76 -0.25 -11.73
C TYR A 163 -9.61 0.64 -12.62
N VAL A 164 -8.95 1.29 -13.58
CA VAL A 164 -9.56 2.11 -14.63
C VAL A 164 -8.97 1.75 -16.00
N PRO A 165 -9.62 2.09 -17.13
CA PRO A 165 -9.03 1.96 -18.45
C PRO A 165 -7.70 2.70 -18.53
N THR A 166 -6.76 2.19 -19.31
CA THR A 166 -5.40 2.76 -19.41
C THR A 166 -5.39 4.23 -19.85
N SER A 167 -6.35 4.65 -20.67
CA SER A 167 -6.54 6.04 -21.10
C SER A 167 -6.92 7.00 -19.97
N LEU A 168 -7.44 6.50 -18.86
CA LEU A 168 -7.86 7.27 -17.68
C LEU A 168 -6.92 7.08 -16.48
N ALA A 169 -5.78 6.43 -16.68
CA ALA A 169 -4.85 6.06 -15.60
C ALA A 169 -3.72 7.08 -15.37
N THR A 170 -3.78 8.25 -16.01
CA THR A 170 -2.73 9.27 -15.94
C THR A 170 -2.91 10.12 -14.68
N PRO A 171 -1.83 10.43 -13.92
CA PRO A 171 -1.89 11.38 -12.82
C PRO A 171 -2.53 12.72 -13.24
N GLY A 172 -3.39 13.26 -12.39
CA GLY A 172 -4.19 14.45 -12.66
C GLY A 172 -5.52 14.19 -13.38
N GLN A 173 -5.76 12.96 -13.87
CA GLN A 173 -7.07 12.59 -14.44
C GLN A 173 -8.17 12.77 -13.40
N LYS A 174 -9.18 13.56 -13.77
CA LYS A 174 -10.39 13.78 -12.96
C LYS A 174 -11.39 12.67 -13.20
N LEU A 175 -11.90 12.12 -12.12
CA LEU A 175 -12.90 11.05 -12.07
C LEU A 175 -13.91 11.39 -10.97
N LYS A 176 -14.94 10.55 -10.82
CA LYS A 176 -15.82 10.57 -9.66
C LYS A 176 -15.84 9.20 -8.99
N VAL A 177 -16.05 9.18 -7.68
CA VAL A 177 -16.30 7.95 -6.91
C VAL A 177 -17.70 8.00 -6.34
N LYS A 178 -18.48 6.94 -6.58
CA LYS A 178 -19.84 6.82 -6.07
C LYS A 178 -19.85 6.14 -4.70
N MET A 179 -20.08 6.93 -3.65
CA MET A 179 -20.20 6.49 -2.25
C MET A 179 -21.62 6.76 -1.75
N LEU A 180 -22.28 5.74 -1.19
CA LEU A 180 -23.63 5.86 -0.61
C LEU A 180 -24.62 6.59 -1.54
N LEU A 181 -24.63 6.20 -2.82
CA LEU A 181 -25.46 6.75 -3.91
C LEU A 181 -25.11 8.17 -4.37
N GLN A 182 -24.17 8.86 -3.72
CA GLN A 182 -23.70 10.19 -4.10
C GLN A 182 -22.36 10.10 -4.83
N GLU A 183 -22.05 11.11 -5.65
CA GLU A 183 -20.84 11.14 -6.47
C GLU A 183 -19.89 12.23 -5.99
N TRP A 184 -18.66 11.86 -5.71
CA TRP A 184 -17.62 12.74 -5.17
C TRP A 184 -16.47 12.86 -6.15
N ASP A 185 -15.89 14.06 -6.26
CA ASP A 185 -14.76 14.29 -7.14
C ASP A 185 -13.54 13.50 -6.66
N ALA A 186 -12.80 12.95 -7.61
CA ALA A 186 -11.59 12.21 -7.35
C ALA A 186 -10.54 12.51 -8.41
N VAL A 187 -9.27 12.46 -8.01
CA VAL A 187 -8.14 12.71 -8.91
C VAL A 187 -7.15 11.56 -8.80
N VAL A 188 -6.74 11.03 -9.95
CA VAL A 188 -5.67 10.03 -10.04
C VAL A 188 -4.37 10.67 -9.59
N THR A 189 -3.67 10.05 -8.65
CA THR A 189 -2.37 10.52 -8.17
C THR A 189 -1.21 9.81 -8.87
N GLU A 190 0.00 10.29 -8.62
CA GLU A 190 1.21 9.50 -8.86
C GLU A 190 1.22 8.21 -8.00
N ASP A 191 2.06 7.25 -8.38
CA ASP A 191 2.29 6.05 -7.57
C ASP A 191 3.08 6.43 -6.31
N SER A 192 2.64 5.96 -5.16
CA SER A 192 3.23 6.33 -3.86
C SER A 192 3.17 7.84 -3.59
N PRO A 193 1.97 8.45 -3.59
CA PRO A 193 1.82 9.90 -3.45
C PRO A 193 2.46 10.45 -2.17
N PHE A 194 2.55 9.63 -1.11
CA PHE A 194 3.34 9.96 0.07
C PHE A 194 4.76 9.40 -0.04
N ASP A 195 5.76 10.28 -0.01
CA ASP A 195 7.19 9.94 -0.13
C ASP A 195 7.49 9.07 -1.39
N PRO A 196 7.25 9.58 -2.62
CA PRO A 196 7.39 8.80 -3.84
C PRO A 196 8.80 8.23 -4.06
N THR A 197 9.82 8.93 -3.53
CA THR A 197 11.22 8.51 -3.61
C THR A 197 11.62 7.45 -2.57
N ASN A 198 10.73 7.12 -1.64
CA ASN A 198 11.02 6.24 -0.51
C ASN A 198 12.20 6.74 0.33
N ALA A 199 12.34 8.06 0.49
CA ALA A 199 13.42 8.66 1.25
C ALA A 199 13.34 8.25 2.73
N ARG A 200 12.13 8.17 3.31
CA ARG A 200 11.92 7.90 4.74
C ARG A 200 12.34 6.49 5.13
N ILE A 201 11.97 5.48 4.34
CA ILE A 201 12.35 4.09 4.61
C ILE A 201 13.85 3.83 4.40
N ARG A 202 14.48 4.66 3.56
CA ARG A 202 15.92 4.57 3.22
C ARG A 202 16.81 5.42 4.13
N ILE A 203 16.26 6.08 5.16
CA ILE A 203 17.08 6.84 6.11
C ILE A 203 18.13 5.92 6.74
N ASP A 204 19.38 6.23 6.43
CA ASP A 204 20.50 5.39 6.83
C ASP A 204 21.09 5.75 8.18
N GLY A 205 20.48 6.67 8.93
CA GLY A 205 20.88 7.09 10.27
C GLY A 205 22.27 7.72 10.31
#